data_AF-A0A5C8MMM0-F1
#
_entry.id   AF-A0A5C8MMM0-F1
#
_cell.length_a   1.000
_cell.length_b   1.000
_cell.length_c   1.000
_cell.angle_alpha   90.00
_cell.angle_beta   90.00
_cell.angle_gamma   90.00
#
_symmetry.space_group_name_H-M   'P 1'
#
loop_
_entity.id
_entity.type
_entity.pdbx_description
1 polymer ?
#
loop_
_entity_poly.entity_id
_entity_poly.type
_entity_poly.pdbx_seq_one_letter_code
_entity_poly.pdbx_strand_id
1 'polypeptide(L)'
;LFTDVTAGEKYRVDLLVETKLKGEDGLIIVHIENQSYVQPSFPERMFIYFSRLFEKYRTNVVPIAVFSYDTIRDEPSSFTLQLPFGNILHFRFFTIELRKQNWRNYIRIDNPIAAALLSKMGYTESERIELKKQFLRMLVRLELDEAKQRLLMAFLKHM
;
A
#
# COMPACT_ATOMS: atom_id res chain seq x y z
N LEU A 1 2.96 -7.81 -10.73
CA LEU A 1 2.12 -8.76 -11.48
C LEU A 1 0.68 -8.58 -10.97
N PHE A 2 -0.31 -8.34 -11.82
CA PHE A 2 -1.71 -8.30 -11.38
C PHE A 2 -2.26 -9.71 -11.41
N THR A 3 -2.66 -10.25 -10.25
CA THR A 3 -3.23 -11.60 -10.17
C THR A 3 -4.75 -11.47 -10.11
N ASP A 4 -5.45 -12.09 -11.07
CA ASP A 4 -6.90 -12.25 -11.03
C ASP A 4 -7.23 -13.33 -9.99
N VAL A 5 -8.00 -12.99 -8.96
CA VAL A 5 -8.21 -13.84 -7.77
C VAL A 5 -9.62 -14.45 -7.75
N THR A 6 -10.30 -14.54 -8.90
CA THR A 6 -11.74 -14.90 -8.94
C THR A 6 -12.25 -15.44 -10.27
N ALA A 7 -13.09 -16.48 -10.17
CA ALA A 7 -14.17 -16.75 -11.11
C ALA A 7 -15.42 -15.98 -10.64
N GLY A 8 -15.86 -14.96 -11.39
CA GLY A 8 -17.18 -14.32 -11.22
C GLY A 8 -17.17 -12.81 -11.00
N GLU A 9 -16.38 -12.29 -10.07
CA GLU A 9 -16.25 -10.85 -9.80
C GLU A 9 -14.77 -10.48 -9.85
N LYS A 10 -14.31 -9.68 -10.83
CA LYS A 10 -12.88 -9.31 -11.01
C LYS A 10 -12.33 -8.55 -9.80
N TYR A 11 -11.94 -9.24 -8.74
CA TYR A 11 -11.18 -8.65 -7.65
C TYR A 11 -9.70 -8.69 -7.99
N ARG A 12 -9.17 -7.53 -8.39
CA ARG A 12 -7.75 -7.35 -8.71
C ARG A 12 -7.01 -6.97 -7.44
N VAL A 13 -5.96 -7.72 -7.13
CA VAL A 13 -4.96 -7.32 -6.15
C VAL A 13 -4.01 -6.33 -6.84
N ASP A 14 -3.71 -5.21 -6.19
CA ASP A 14 -2.87 -4.16 -6.79
C ASP A 14 -1.43 -4.64 -7.00
N LEU A 15 -0.86 -5.34 -6.01
CA LEU A 15 0.47 -5.90 -6.12
C LEU A 15 0.61 -7.22 -5.34
N LEU A 16 1.03 -8.26 -6.04
CA LEU A 16 1.51 -9.51 -5.45
C LEU A 16 3.02 -9.63 -5.72
N VAL A 17 3.79 -9.88 -4.66
CA VAL A 17 5.24 -10.05 -4.72
C VAL A 17 5.61 -11.41 -4.11
N GLU A 18 6.27 -12.25 -4.90
CA GLU A 18 6.93 -13.45 -4.41
C GLU A 18 8.30 -13.06 -3.85
N THR A 19 8.61 -13.51 -2.63
CA THR A 19 9.84 -13.12 -1.94
C THR A 19 10.27 -14.20 -0.95
N LYS A 20 11.42 -14.00 -0.31
CA LYS A 20 11.84 -14.79 0.85
C LYS A 20 11.60 -14.03 2.14
N LEU A 21 10.69 -14.52 2.97
CA LEU A 21 10.42 -14.01 4.30
C LEU A 21 11.33 -14.74 5.29
N LYS A 22 12.36 -14.04 5.80
CA LYS A 22 13.37 -14.62 6.71
C LYS A 22 14.04 -15.91 6.19
N GLY A 23 14.19 -16.03 4.88
CA GLY A 23 14.83 -17.18 4.22
C GLY A 23 13.87 -18.26 3.72
N GLU A 24 12.60 -18.21 4.10
CA GLU A 24 11.55 -19.10 3.59
C GLU A 24 10.78 -18.44 2.45
N ASP A 25 10.32 -19.22 1.48
CA ASP A 25 9.47 -18.70 0.40
C ASP A 25 8.18 -18.13 1.01
N GLY A 26 7.72 -17.01 0.46
CA GLY A 26 6.54 -16.34 0.93
C GLY A 26 6.00 -15.32 -0.06
N LEU A 27 4.79 -14.86 0.22
CA LEU A 27 4.09 -13.86 -0.58
C LEU A 27 3.87 -12.61 0.24
N ILE A 28 4.07 -11.46 -0.38
CA ILE A 28 3.57 -10.19 0.13
C ILE A 28 2.44 -9.75 -0.81
N ILE A 29 1.26 -9.59 -0.24
CA ILE A 29 0.14 -8.94 -0.92
C ILE A 29 0.05 -7.51 -0.41
N VAL A 30 0.14 -6.56 -1.35
CA VAL A 30 -0.09 -5.14 -1.09
C VAL A 30 -1.37 -4.72 -1.79
N HIS A 31 -2.31 -4.20 -1.01
CA HIS A 31 -3.53 -3.59 -1.50
C HIS A 31 -3.51 -2.09 -1.20
N ILE A 32 -3.84 -1.26 -2.18
CA ILE A 32 -3.79 0.19 -2.09
C ILE A 32 -5.22 0.71 -2.13
N GLU A 33 -5.69 1.26 -1.00
CA GLU A 33 -7.01 1.85 -0.91
C GLU A 33 -6.92 3.38 -1.11
N ASN A 34 -7.69 3.88 -2.08
CA ASN A 34 -7.76 5.29 -2.42
C ASN A 34 -9.08 5.91 -1.91
N GLN A 35 -9.19 7.24 -1.94
CA GLN A 35 -10.28 8.00 -1.30
C GLN A 35 -11.62 7.96 -2.07
N SER A 36 -11.99 6.80 -2.60
CA SER A 36 -13.23 6.67 -3.37
C SER A 36 -14.44 6.44 -2.48
N TYR A 37 -14.42 5.48 -1.54
CA TYR A 37 -15.46 5.29 -0.51
C TYR A 37 -14.89 4.39 0.61
N VAL A 38 -15.17 4.67 1.89
CA VAL A 38 -14.89 3.70 2.97
C VAL A 38 -15.84 2.54 2.74
N GLN A 39 -15.34 1.47 2.13
CA GLN A 39 -16.12 0.24 2.00
C GLN A 39 -16.08 -0.45 3.36
N PRO A 40 -17.21 -0.61 4.07
CA PRO A 40 -17.24 -1.26 5.40
C PRO A 40 -16.64 -2.66 5.38
N SER A 41 -16.57 -3.29 4.20
CA SER A 41 -15.99 -4.59 3.95
C SER A 41 -14.47 -4.60 3.71
N PHE A 42 -13.71 -3.50 3.87
CA PHE A 42 -12.27 -3.52 3.54
C PHE A 42 -11.48 -4.60 4.32
N PRO A 43 -11.58 -4.68 5.66
CA PRO A 43 -10.90 -5.75 6.40
C PRO A 43 -11.33 -7.16 5.98
N GLU A 44 -12.62 -7.33 5.64
CA GLU A 44 -13.17 -8.58 5.14
C GLU A 44 -12.61 -8.92 3.75
N ARG A 45 -12.48 -7.95 2.84
CA ARG A 45 -11.83 -8.14 1.53
C ARG A 45 -10.37 -8.57 1.71
N MET A 46 -9.65 -7.93 2.62
CA MET A 46 -8.27 -8.33 2.93
C MET A 46 -8.20 -9.78 3.42
N PHE A 47 -9.14 -10.21 4.26
CA PHE A 47 -9.26 -11.61 4.70
C PHE A 47 -9.55 -12.55 3.52
N ILE A 48 -10.49 -12.22 2.65
CA ILE A 48 -10.84 -13.02 1.47
C ILE A 48 -9.64 -13.17 0.53
N TYR A 49 -8.92 -12.08 0.25
CA TYR A 49 -7.73 -12.11 -0.62
C TYR A 49 -6.61 -12.95 -0.03
N PHE A 50 -6.30 -12.74 1.25
CA PHE A 50 -5.34 -13.56 1.97
C PHE A 50 -5.71 -15.05 1.88
N SER A 51 -6.98 -15.39 2.16
CA SER A 51 -7.44 -16.78 2.20
C SER A 51 -7.29 -17.47 0.85
N ARG A 52 -7.63 -16.79 -0.25
CA ARG A 52 -7.49 -17.34 -1.61
C ARG A 52 -6.03 -17.52 -2.02
N LEU A 53 -5.15 -16.57 -1.67
CA LEU A 53 -3.72 -16.72 -1.94
C LEU A 53 -3.12 -17.86 -1.11
N PHE A 54 -3.49 -17.95 0.16
CA PHE A 54 -3.04 -19.02 1.02
C PHE A 54 -3.52 -20.39 0.51
N GLU A 55 -4.78 -20.51 0.10
CA GLU A 55 -5.34 -21.71 -0.51
C GLU A 55 -4.57 -22.14 -1.77
N LYS A 56 -4.32 -21.19 -2.67
CA LYS A 56 -3.68 -21.43 -3.98
C LYS A 56 -2.20 -21.77 -3.87
N TYR A 57 -1.44 -21.03 -3.06
CA TYR A 57 0.02 -21.12 -3.04
C TYR A 57 0.58 -21.91 -1.85
N ARG A 58 -0.23 -22.14 -0.80
CA ARG A 58 0.15 -22.92 0.40
C ARG A 58 1.48 -22.48 1.02
N THR A 59 1.72 -21.18 1.04
CA THR A 59 2.92 -20.55 1.60
C THR A 59 2.56 -19.41 2.54
N ASN A 60 3.54 -18.90 3.29
CA ASN A 60 3.37 -17.75 4.18
C ASN A 60 2.97 -16.52 3.37
N VAL A 61 1.82 -15.90 3.72
CA VAL A 61 1.33 -14.68 3.06
C VAL A 61 1.32 -13.54 4.06
N VAL A 62 1.94 -12.41 3.73
CA VAL A 62 1.94 -11.17 4.52
C VAL A 62 1.00 -10.17 3.86
N PRO A 63 -0.17 -9.91 4.46
CA PRO A 63 -1.10 -8.91 3.97
C PRO A 63 -0.72 -7.50 4.46
N ILE A 64 -0.59 -6.57 3.52
CA ILE A 64 -0.31 -5.16 3.76
C ILE A 64 -1.36 -4.30 3.04
N ALA A 65 -2.01 -3.42 3.79
CA ALA A 65 -2.88 -2.37 3.26
C ALA A 65 -2.14 -1.03 3.27
N VAL A 66 -2.15 -0.32 2.15
CA VAL A 66 -1.60 1.04 2.02
C VAL A 66 -2.75 2.00 1.81
N PHE A 67 -2.93 2.94 2.73
CA PHE A 67 -4.00 3.95 2.68
C PHE A 67 -3.43 5.28 2.21
N SER A 68 -3.92 5.77 1.08
CA SER A 68 -3.43 6.98 0.42
C SER A 68 -4.43 8.16 0.49
N TYR A 69 -5.18 8.26 1.59
CA TYR A 69 -6.16 9.31 1.79
C TYR A 69 -5.50 10.68 2.02
N ASP A 70 -6.20 11.75 1.62
CA ASP A 70 -5.73 13.12 1.83
C ASP A 70 -5.97 13.60 3.29
N THR A 71 -6.71 12.82 4.08
CA THR A 71 -7.04 13.11 5.49
C THR A 71 -6.43 12.07 6.41
N ILE A 72 -6.12 12.46 7.64
CA ILE A 72 -5.71 11.52 8.68
C ILE A 72 -6.94 10.73 9.11
N ARG A 73 -6.84 9.41 9.05
CA ARG A 73 -7.85 8.45 9.49
C ARG A 73 -7.19 7.36 10.31
N ASP A 74 -7.96 6.69 11.15
CA ASP A 74 -7.55 5.48 11.85
C ASP A 74 -8.25 4.30 11.19
N GLU A 75 -7.54 3.65 10.27
CA GLU A 75 -8.09 2.52 9.54
C GLU A 75 -7.93 1.22 10.33
N PRO A 76 -8.92 0.31 10.27
CA PRO A 76 -8.82 -0.99 10.91
C PRO A 76 -7.67 -1.81 10.31
N SER A 77 -7.04 -2.61 11.18
CA SER A 77 -5.96 -3.54 10.82
C SER A 77 -6.35 -5.01 11.07
N SER A 78 -7.64 -5.27 11.30
CA SER A 78 -8.14 -6.61 11.57
C SER A 78 -9.60 -6.80 11.13
N PHE A 79 -9.93 -8.05 10.85
CA PHE A 79 -11.29 -8.53 10.59
C PHE A 79 -11.62 -9.61 11.62
N THR A 80 -12.78 -9.50 12.26
CA THR A 80 -13.23 -10.49 13.26
C THR A 80 -14.57 -11.06 12.83
N LEU A 81 -14.65 -12.40 12.77
CA LEU A 81 -15.91 -13.12 12.60
C LEU A 81 -16.35 -13.61 13.98
N GLN A 82 -17.44 -13.05 14.50
CA GLN A 82 -17.98 -13.38 15.81
C GLN A 82 -19.41 -13.91 15.67
N LEU A 83 -19.71 -14.96 16.42
CA LEU A 83 -21.06 -15.50 16.60
C LEU A 83 -21.49 -15.26 18.05
N PRO A 84 -22.80 -15.32 18.37
CA PRO A 84 -23.29 -15.11 19.74
C PRO A 84 -22.65 -16.01 20.81
N PHE A 85 -22.06 -17.13 20.39
CA PHE A 85 -21.46 -18.14 21.25
C PHE A 85 -19.93 -18.25 21.11
N GLY A 86 -19.27 -17.35 20.38
CA GLY A 86 -17.81 -17.36 20.33
C GLY A 86 -17.18 -16.56 19.19
N ASN A 87 -15.87 -16.31 19.32
CA ASN A 87 -15.04 -15.71 18.28
C ASN A 87 -14.51 -16.83 17.37
N ILE A 88 -14.90 -16.79 16.09
CA ILE A 88 -14.57 -17.85 15.12
C ILE A 88 -13.24 -17.55 14.42
N LEU A 89 -13.00 -16.29 14.12
CA LEU A 89 -11.80 -15.86 13.39
C LEU A 89 -11.38 -14.47 13.87
N HIS A 90 -10.08 -14.28 14.06
CA HIS A 90 -9.47 -12.98 14.17
C HIS A 90 -8.31 -12.89 13.18
N PHE A 91 -8.56 -12.22 12.05
CA PHE A 91 -7.59 -11.99 11.00
C PHE A 91 -6.92 -10.63 11.16
N ARG A 92 -5.59 -10.57 11.01
CA ARG A 92 -4.80 -9.33 11.11
C ARG A 92 -4.01 -9.08 9.83
N PHE A 93 -3.83 -7.80 9.51
CA PHE A 93 -2.98 -7.34 8.42
C PHE A 93 -2.20 -6.09 8.84
N PHE A 94 -1.11 -5.80 8.13
CA PHE A 94 -0.33 -4.60 8.36
C PHE A 94 -0.94 -3.41 7.62
N THR A 95 -0.88 -2.23 8.22
CA THR A 95 -1.38 -1.00 7.62
C THR A 95 -0.26 0.02 7.46
N ILE A 96 -0.28 0.74 6.35
CA ILE A 96 0.59 1.89 6.09
C ILE A 96 -0.32 3.05 5.70
N GLU A 97 -0.54 3.96 6.65
CA GLU A 97 -1.33 5.17 6.42
C GLU A 97 -0.40 6.29 5.98
N LEU A 98 -0.33 6.53 4.67
CA LEU A 98 0.68 7.43 4.09
C LEU A 98 0.60 8.83 4.69
N ARG A 99 -0.61 9.38 4.92
CA ARG A 99 -0.78 10.72 5.48
C ARG A 99 -0.19 10.89 6.89
N LYS A 100 -0.02 9.80 7.64
CA LYS A 100 0.64 9.80 8.95
C LYS A 100 2.17 9.67 8.86
N GLN A 101 2.71 9.33 7.70
CA GLN A 101 4.15 9.22 7.47
C GLN A 101 4.76 10.59 7.16
N ASN A 102 5.76 11.02 7.93
CA ASN A 102 6.45 12.28 7.64
C ASN A 102 7.35 12.13 6.41
N TRP A 103 7.09 12.94 5.38
CA TRP A 103 7.80 12.92 4.10
C TRP A 103 9.34 13.04 4.25
N ARG A 104 9.82 13.75 5.28
CA ARG A 104 11.26 13.97 5.50
C ARG A 104 12.03 12.68 5.81
N ASN A 105 11.35 11.68 6.36
CA ASN A 105 11.97 10.38 6.65
C ASN A 105 12.29 9.61 5.37
N TYR A 106 11.60 9.92 4.27
CA TYR A 106 11.67 9.14 3.02
C TYR A 106 12.36 9.87 1.88
N ILE A 107 12.42 11.20 1.89
CA ILE A 107 13.00 12.01 0.80
C ILE A 107 14.50 11.77 0.54
N ARG A 108 15.21 11.22 1.53
CA ARG A 108 16.64 10.89 1.44
C ARG A 108 16.89 9.44 1.04
N ILE A 109 15.85 8.62 0.94
CA ILE A 109 15.95 7.23 0.53
C ILE A 109 15.85 7.20 -0.98
N ASP A 110 16.92 6.82 -1.68
CA ASP A 110 16.93 6.72 -3.13
C ASP A 110 16.18 5.46 -3.60
N ASN A 111 14.85 5.50 -3.45
CA ASN A 111 13.91 4.46 -3.87
C ASN A 111 12.78 5.08 -4.72
N PRO A 112 12.55 4.63 -5.97
CA PRO A 112 11.51 5.18 -6.84
C PRO A 112 10.08 4.97 -6.30
N ILE A 113 9.85 3.96 -5.46
CA ILE A 113 8.55 3.76 -4.79
C ILE A 113 8.36 4.84 -3.74
N ALA A 114 9.40 5.17 -2.95
CA ALA A 114 9.33 6.26 -1.99
C ALA A 114 9.01 7.57 -2.70
N ALA A 115 9.64 7.85 -3.85
CA ALA A 115 9.28 8.99 -4.69
C ALA A 115 7.78 9.02 -5.03
N ALA A 116 7.23 7.94 -5.56
CA ALA A 116 5.80 7.89 -5.91
C ALA A 116 4.87 8.15 -4.71
N LEU A 117 5.22 7.64 -3.52
CA LEU A 117 4.40 7.73 -2.33
C LEU A 117 4.48 9.09 -1.61
N LEU A 118 5.56 9.86 -1.81
CA LEU A 118 5.77 11.15 -1.13
C LEU A 118 4.62 12.14 -1.32
N SER A 119 3.91 12.10 -2.45
CA SER A 119 2.78 13.00 -2.71
C SER A 119 1.57 12.78 -1.81
N LYS A 120 1.48 11.60 -1.20
CA LYS A 120 0.40 11.23 -0.27
C LYS A 120 0.87 11.15 1.18
N MET A 121 2.14 11.46 1.44
CA MET A 121 2.69 11.53 2.79
C MET A 121 2.28 12.81 3.52
N GLY A 122 2.46 12.84 4.84
CA GLY A 122 2.15 14.01 5.66
C GLY A 122 3.19 15.11 5.50
N TYR A 123 2.76 16.29 5.04
CA TYR A 123 3.51 17.56 4.98
C TYR A 123 2.56 18.74 5.24
N THR A 124 3.10 19.88 5.70
CA THR A 124 2.35 21.13 5.87
C THR A 124 2.30 21.95 4.57
N GLU A 125 1.33 22.86 4.44
CA GLU A 125 1.29 23.76 3.26
C GLU A 125 2.56 24.59 3.09
N SER A 126 3.16 25.04 4.20
CA SER A 126 4.44 25.77 4.18
C SER A 126 5.61 24.92 3.69
N GLU A 127 5.53 23.59 3.81
CA GLU A 127 6.56 22.65 3.37
C GLU A 127 6.41 22.24 1.91
N ARG A 128 5.26 22.51 1.27
CA ARG A 128 4.94 22.05 -0.09
C ARG A 128 6.01 22.43 -1.11
N ILE A 129 6.51 23.67 -1.06
CA ILE A 129 7.54 24.18 -1.98
C ILE A 129 8.86 23.42 -1.76
N GLU A 130 9.25 23.20 -0.50
CA GLU A 130 10.49 22.50 -0.17
C GLU A 130 10.40 21.00 -0.54
N LEU A 131 9.24 20.37 -0.30
CA LEU A 131 8.98 18.99 -0.72
C LEU A 131 9.16 18.84 -2.24
N LYS A 132 8.54 19.72 -3.05
CA LYS A 132 8.68 19.68 -4.52
C LYS A 132 10.13 19.84 -4.96
N LYS A 133 10.88 20.77 -4.35
CA LYS A 133 12.31 20.97 -4.64
C LYS A 133 13.15 19.73 -4.31
N GLN A 134 12.93 19.13 -3.14
CA GLN A 134 13.67 17.94 -2.73
C GLN A 134 13.28 16.71 -3.55
N PHE A 135 12.02 16.62 -3.98
CA PHE A 135 11.56 15.56 -4.87
C PHE A 135 12.27 15.62 -6.24
N LEU A 136 12.38 16.82 -6.83
CA LEU A 136 13.15 16.98 -8.07
C LEU A 136 14.62 16.57 -7.90
N ARG A 137 15.24 16.94 -6.77
CA ARG A 137 16.61 16.50 -6.44
C ARG A 137 16.68 14.98 -6.33
N MET A 138 15.70 14.34 -5.70
CA MET A 138 15.62 12.88 -5.60
C MET A 138 15.50 12.23 -6.98
N LEU A 139 14.68 12.76 -7.90
CA LEU A 139 14.57 12.22 -9.27
C LEU A 139 15.90 12.25 -10.04
N VAL A 140 16.70 13.29 -9.84
CA VAL A 140 18.05 13.38 -10.44
C VAL A 140 18.96 12.30 -9.86
N ARG A 141 18.94 12.08 -8.53
CA ARG A 141 19.77 11.05 -7.87
C ARG A 141 19.38 9.62 -8.26
N LEU A 142 18.10 9.37 -8.56
CA LEU A 142 17.61 8.03 -8.89
C LEU A 142 18.05 7.51 -10.28
N GLU A 143 18.64 8.37 -11.13
CA GLU A 143 19.18 8.00 -12.46
C GLU A 143 18.21 7.14 -13.32
N LEU A 144 16.91 7.44 -13.23
CA LEU A 144 15.87 6.67 -13.90
C LEU A 144 15.81 6.98 -15.41
N ASP A 145 15.36 6.00 -16.19
CA ASP A 145 15.01 6.22 -17.59
C ASP A 145 13.88 7.26 -17.75
N GLU A 146 13.80 7.87 -18.93
CA GLU A 146 12.85 8.96 -19.17
C GLU A 146 11.39 8.56 -18.93
N ALA A 147 11.03 7.30 -19.20
CA ALA A 147 9.65 6.84 -19.03
C ALA A 147 9.28 6.80 -17.54
N LYS A 148 10.16 6.26 -16.70
CA LYS A 148 9.99 6.25 -15.23
C LYS A 148 10.05 7.65 -14.65
N GLN A 149 10.94 8.51 -15.14
CA GLN A 149 10.98 9.91 -14.71
C GLN A 149 9.68 10.64 -15.04
N ARG A 150 9.15 10.49 -16.27
CA ARG A 150 7.85 11.06 -16.67
C ARG A 150 6.69 10.55 -15.80
N LEU A 151 6.70 9.26 -15.48
CA LEU A 151 5.71 8.67 -14.58
C LEU A 151 5.79 9.29 -13.17
N LEU A 152 6.98 9.39 -12.59
CA LEU A 152 7.15 9.96 -11.26
C LEU A 152 6.84 11.47 -11.22
N MET A 153 7.17 12.20 -12.28
CA MET A 153 6.80 13.61 -12.44
C MET A 153 5.28 13.84 -12.40
N ALA A 154 4.46 12.86 -12.79
CA ALA A 154 3.01 12.97 -12.68
C ALA A 154 2.56 13.15 -11.21
N PHE A 155 3.25 12.51 -10.25
CA PHE A 155 2.93 12.64 -8.82
C PHE A 155 3.23 14.03 -8.26
N LEU A 156 4.16 14.78 -8.85
CA LEU A 156 4.45 16.17 -8.47
C LEU A 156 3.22 17.08 -8.63
N LYS A 157 2.35 16.79 -9.61
CA LYS A 157 1.11 17.55 -9.84
C LYS A 157 0.08 17.35 -8.74
N HIS A 158 0.21 16.27 -7.98
CA HIS A 158 -0.68 15.92 -6.86
C HIS A 158 -0.11 16.34 -5.50
N MET A 159 1.06 17.00 -5.48
CA MET A 159 1.71 17.56 -4.28
C MET A 159 1.34 19.01 -3.98
#